data_AF-A0A972CCP3-F1
#
_entry.id   AF-A0A972CCP3-F1
#
_cell.length_a   1.000
_cell.length_b   1.000
_cell.length_c   1.000
_cell.angle_alpha   90.00
_cell.angle_beta   90.00
_cell.angle_gamma   90.00
#
_symmetry.space_group_name_H-M   'P 1'
#
loop_
_entity.id
_entity.type
_entity.pdbx_description
1 polymer ?
#
loop_
_entity_poly.entity_id
_entity_poly.type
_entity_poly.pdbx_seq_one_letter_code
_entity_poly.pdbx_strand_id
1 'polypeptide(L)'
;MKPIKRIEALLEGKKLETPAINLWKHFPPYDENPRDLVKKTIQFQERFDWAFVKVTYHGLYSIQDWGSKIRWPERDSKWPDTCSQVGVVTEFSIKEDSDWEKLKVNSAKEGALADAVLAVKELAERFKGEAPVIPTVFNPLTTAIKMSGDKMFVHMRRSPDKFKKGIEVITETTIGLVKEMIKAGADGIFFASQLGTYDRMSVEEYKLFGRPYDLAVLEEVQGKTWFNIMHMHGMAPMFELLEEYPVQAINWHDRLVDIKLKDGRAKSDKIIIGGVDEINTLVNGSEEEIRDQILDAIEQVEDGRLILGPGCCVPLNVAEDRLEIAKNIASSIELYSIG
;
A
#
# COMPACT_ATOMS: atom_id res chain seq x y z
N MET A 1 24.94 -1.54 -2.20
CA MET A 1 24.25 -2.85 -2.10
C MET A 1 22.93 -2.75 -2.85
N LYS A 2 22.57 -3.72 -3.72
CA LYS A 2 21.30 -3.70 -4.46
C LYS A 2 20.09 -3.68 -3.50
N PRO A 3 18.95 -3.04 -3.86
CA PRO A 3 17.76 -3.00 -3.00
C PRO A 3 17.31 -4.36 -2.47
N ILE A 4 17.27 -5.41 -3.32
CA ILE A 4 16.87 -6.76 -2.89
C ILE A 4 17.72 -7.30 -1.72
N LYS A 5 19.04 -7.10 -1.78
CA LYS A 5 19.99 -7.55 -0.75
C LYS A 5 19.84 -6.77 0.55
N ARG A 6 19.44 -5.50 0.47
CA ARG A 6 19.17 -4.66 1.64
C ARG A 6 17.92 -5.16 2.37
N ILE A 7 16.85 -5.50 1.65
CA ILE A 7 15.65 -6.06 2.26
C ILE A 7 15.92 -7.43 2.87
N GLU A 8 16.63 -8.33 2.18
CA GLU A 8 17.05 -9.63 2.73
C GLU A 8 17.84 -9.45 4.03
N ALA A 9 18.78 -8.51 4.09
CA ALA A 9 19.54 -8.21 5.30
C ALA A 9 18.64 -7.74 6.46
N LEU A 10 17.66 -6.87 6.21
CA LEU A 10 16.69 -6.44 7.23
C LEU A 10 15.80 -7.59 7.71
N LEU A 11 15.43 -8.53 6.83
CA LEU A 11 14.68 -9.73 7.18
C LEU A 11 15.49 -10.68 8.06
N GLU A 12 16.80 -10.78 7.80
CA GLU A 12 17.77 -11.52 8.61
C GLU A 12 18.13 -10.81 9.93
N GLY A 13 17.58 -9.62 10.20
CA GLY A 13 17.86 -8.85 11.41
C GLY A 13 19.23 -8.15 11.41
N LYS A 14 19.87 -8.03 10.24
CA LYS A 14 21.15 -7.32 10.10
C LYS A 14 20.93 -5.82 10.02
N LYS A 15 21.82 -5.06 10.66
CA LYS A 15 21.91 -3.60 10.48
C LYS A 15 22.52 -3.27 9.13
N LEU A 16 21.89 -2.36 8.40
CA LEU A 16 22.43 -1.82 7.15
C LEU A 16 23.51 -0.77 7.46
N GLU A 17 24.40 -0.51 6.50
CA GLU A 17 25.43 0.53 6.65
C GLU A 17 24.82 1.94 6.58
N THR A 18 23.78 2.09 5.75
CA THR A 18 23.00 3.31 5.58
C THR A 18 21.50 2.96 5.63
N PRO A 19 20.61 3.88 6.02
CA PRO A 19 19.16 3.65 6.05
C PRO A 19 18.59 3.22 4.68
N ALA A 20 17.68 2.25 4.67
CA ALA A 20 16.84 2.01 3.50
C ALA A 20 15.74 3.08 3.43
N ILE A 21 15.37 3.50 2.22
CA ILE A 21 14.32 4.50 2.00
C ILE A 21 13.46 4.14 0.79
N ASN A 22 12.16 4.37 0.88
CA ASN A 22 11.22 4.23 -0.23
C ASN A 22 10.11 5.29 -0.16
N LEU A 23 10.08 6.20 -1.12
CA LEU A 23 9.08 7.28 -1.21
C LEU A 23 8.18 7.04 -2.43
N TRP A 24 7.08 6.31 -2.24
CA TRP A 24 6.17 5.96 -3.34
C TRP A 24 5.09 7.03 -3.56
N LYS A 25 4.66 7.17 -4.81
CA LYS A 25 3.55 8.03 -5.21
C LYS A 25 2.71 7.39 -6.31
N HIS A 26 1.56 8.01 -6.58
CA HIS A 26 0.77 7.74 -7.78
C HIS A 26 1.31 8.54 -8.99
N PHE A 27 0.98 8.08 -10.19
CA PHE A 27 1.45 8.69 -11.43
C PHE A 27 0.32 9.04 -12.39
N PRO A 28 -0.74 9.77 -12.00
CA PRO A 28 -1.76 10.14 -12.97
C PRO A 28 -1.20 11.13 -14.01
N PRO A 29 -1.69 11.06 -15.26
CA PRO A 29 -2.64 10.07 -15.79
C PRO A 29 -1.99 8.74 -16.22
N TYR A 30 -0.68 8.57 -16.04
CA TYR A 30 0.07 7.39 -16.47
C TYR A 30 -0.36 6.10 -15.74
N ASP A 31 -0.89 6.18 -14.52
CA ASP A 31 -1.41 5.02 -13.78
C ASP A 31 -2.82 4.60 -14.18
N GLU A 32 -3.43 5.24 -15.20
CA GLU A 32 -4.68 4.83 -15.85
C GLU A 32 -4.45 3.83 -16.99
N ASN A 33 -3.21 3.69 -17.48
CA ASN A 33 -2.82 2.72 -18.51
C ASN A 33 -1.64 1.88 -18.02
N PRO A 34 -1.70 0.54 -18.08
CA PRO A 34 -0.67 -0.30 -17.48
C PRO A 34 0.71 -0.12 -18.13
N ARG A 35 0.78 0.14 -19.45
CA ARG A 35 2.07 0.31 -20.14
C ARG A 35 2.73 1.64 -19.83
N ASP A 36 1.94 2.69 -19.67
CA ASP A 36 2.46 4.00 -19.30
C ASP A 36 2.89 4.00 -17.82
N LEU A 37 2.14 3.31 -16.95
CA LEU A 37 2.57 3.05 -15.57
C LEU A 37 3.91 2.32 -15.52
N VAL A 38 4.09 1.27 -16.32
CA VAL A 38 5.35 0.51 -16.35
C VAL A 38 6.52 1.44 -16.69
N LYS A 39 6.41 2.20 -17.79
CA LYS A 39 7.47 3.14 -18.19
C LYS A 39 7.77 4.16 -17.10
N LYS A 40 6.74 4.75 -16.49
CA LYS A 40 6.92 5.77 -15.46
C LYS A 40 7.51 5.19 -14.17
N THR A 41 7.12 3.97 -13.81
CA THR A 41 7.64 3.25 -12.64
C THR A 41 9.10 2.85 -12.85
N ILE A 42 9.48 2.41 -14.06
CA ILE A 42 10.88 2.11 -14.40
C ILE A 42 11.72 3.39 -14.26
N GLN A 43 11.29 4.49 -14.89
CA GLN A 43 11.99 5.78 -14.79
C GLN A 43 12.18 6.20 -13.32
N PHE A 44 11.13 6.05 -12.51
CA PHE A 44 11.14 6.45 -11.10
C PHE A 44 12.09 5.58 -10.28
N GLN A 45 12.04 4.25 -10.44
CA GLN A 45 12.92 3.33 -9.73
C GLN A 45 14.38 3.52 -10.16
N GLU A 46 14.67 3.64 -11.45
CA GLU A 46 16.04 3.81 -11.96
C GLU A 46 16.66 5.14 -11.52
N ARG A 47 15.85 6.20 -11.37
CA ARG A 47 16.32 7.51 -10.89
C ARG A 47 16.71 7.47 -9.41
N PHE A 48 15.92 6.82 -8.57
CA PHE A 48 16.03 6.96 -7.11
C PHE A 48 16.56 5.74 -6.36
N ASP A 49 16.61 4.58 -7.03
CA ASP A 49 17.03 3.30 -6.45
C ASP A 49 16.34 3.02 -5.10
N TRP A 50 15.01 3.07 -5.09
CA TRP A 50 14.21 2.83 -3.89
C TRP A 50 14.37 1.41 -3.36
N ALA A 51 14.12 1.22 -2.07
CA ALA A 51 14.28 -0.07 -1.40
C ALA A 51 13.43 -1.20 -2.02
N PHE A 52 12.30 -0.87 -2.66
CA PHE A 52 11.49 -1.79 -3.46
C PHE A 52 10.68 -1.03 -4.51
N VAL A 53 10.31 -1.71 -5.59
CA VAL A 53 9.42 -1.18 -6.64
C VAL A 53 7.99 -1.32 -6.15
N LYS A 54 7.40 -0.21 -5.71
CA LYS A 54 5.99 -0.16 -5.33
C LYS A 54 5.14 -0.01 -6.60
N VAL A 55 4.39 -1.05 -6.97
CA VAL A 55 3.48 -0.98 -8.11
C VAL A 55 2.13 -0.41 -7.63
N THR A 56 1.91 0.85 -7.98
CA THR A 56 0.72 1.60 -7.59
C THR A 56 -0.17 1.83 -8.80
N TYR A 57 -0.95 0.83 -9.19
CA TYR A 57 -2.02 1.04 -10.18
C TYR A 57 -3.12 1.92 -9.58
N HIS A 58 -3.88 2.62 -10.42
CA HIS A 58 -4.84 3.62 -9.94
C HIS A 58 -5.78 3.06 -8.85
N GLY A 59 -6.10 3.87 -7.83
CA GLY A 59 -6.72 3.38 -6.59
C GLY A 59 -8.12 2.74 -6.71
N LEU A 60 -8.72 2.74 -7.89
CA LEU A 60 -10.07 2.21 -8.17
C LEU A 60 -10.07 0.99 -9.13
N TYR A 61 -8.91 0.44 -9.49
CA TYR A 61 -8.84 -0.69 -10.43
C TYR A 61 -9.66 -1.90 -9.95
N SER A 62 -9.64 -2.15 -8.64
CA SER A 62 -10.31 -3.30 -8.02
C SER A 62 -11.84 -3.31 -8.15
N ILE A 63 -12.48 -2.21 -8.58
CA ILE A 63 -13.95 -2.13 -8.66
C ILE A 63 -14.50 -1.99 -10.09
N GLN A 64 -13.64 -1.78 -11.08
CA GLN A 64 -14.07 -1.49 -12.45
C GLN A 64 -14.76 -2.69 -13.10
N ASP A 65 -14.25 -3.89 -12.86
CA ASP A 65 -14.75 -5.12 -13.51
C ASP A 65 -16.12 -5.55 -12.95
N TRP A 66 -16.56 -5.00 -11.81
CA TRP A 66 -17.95 -5.11 -11.32
C TRP A 66 -18.89 -4.00 -11.83
N GLY A 67 -18.39 -3.11 -12.69
CA GLY A 67 -19.20 -2.14 -13.43
C GLY A 67 -19.32 -0.76 -12.78
N SER A 68 -18.62 -0.48 -11.67
CA SER A 68 -18.57 0.88 -11.11
C SER A 68 -18.05 1.88 -12.13
N LYS A 69 -18.71 3.03 -12.27
CA LYS A 69 -18.32 4.09 -13.20
C LYS A 69 -17.41 5.09 -12.51
N ILE A 70 -16.30 5.41 -13.15
CA ILE A 70 -15.27 6.31 -12.63
C ILE A 70 -15.17 7.51 -13.57
N ARG A 71 -15.16 8.70 -12.99
CA ARG A 71 -14.78 9.94 -13.65
C ARG A 71 -13.35 10.28 -13.27
N TRP A 72 -12.50 10.39 -14.29
CA TRP A 72 -11.12 10.87 -14.17
C TRP A 72 -11.08 12.41 -14.24
N PRO A 73 -10.01 13.06 -13.74
CA PRO A 73 -9.90 14.51 -13.76
C PRO A 73 -9.80 15.01 -15.20
N GLU A 74 -10.27 16.22 -15.44
CA GLU A 74 -10.01 16.88 -16.71
C GLU A 74 -8.51 17.16 -16.83
N ARG A 75 -7.94 17.04 -18.03
CA ARG A 75 -6.52 17.31 -18.30
C ARG A 75 -6.27 18.81 -18.43
N ASP A 76 -6.78 19.59 -17.48
CA ASP A 76 -6.79 21.06 -17.46
C ASP A 76 -5.64 21.65 -16.60
N SER A 77 -4.69 20.79 -16.21
CA SER A 77 -3.58 21.11 -15.30
C SER A 77 -3.99 21.46 -13.86
N LYS A 78 -5.25 21.20 -13.46
CA LYS A 78 -5.67 21.23 -12.05
C LYS A 78 -5.74 19.81 -11.50
N TRP A 79 -4.63 19.37 -10.92
CA TRP A 79 -4.55 18.06 -10.30
C TRP A 79 -4.95 18.15 -8.82
N PRO A 80 -5.63 17.14 -8.26
CA PRO A 80 -5.89 17.10 -6.83
C PRO A 80 -4.57 17.07 -6.06
N ASP A 81 -4.48 17.82 -4.97
CA ASP A 81 -3.32 17.80 -4.05
C ASP A 81 -3.23 16.48 -3.25
N THR A 82 -4.05 15.48 -3.57
CA THR A 82 -4.13 14.20 -2.87
C THR A 82 -4.10 13.04 -3.85
N CYS A 83 -3.55 11.90 -3.42
CA CYS A 83 -3.63 10.67 -4.20
C CYS A 83 -5.04 10.06 -4.26
N SER A 84 -5.94 10.44 -3.34
CA SER A 84 -7.24 9.77 -3.14
C SER A 84 -8.37 10.32 -4.02
N GLN A 85 -8.17 11.48 -4.66
CA GLN A 85 -9.19 12.15 -5.47
C GLN A 85 -8.87 12.20 -6.97
N VAL A 86 -7.92 11.39 -7.43
CA VAL A 86 -7.60 11.26 -8.85
C VAL A 86 -8.78 10.65 -9.60
N GLY A 87 -9.36 9.54 -9.14
CA GLY A 87 -10.58 8.98 -9.71
C GLY A 87 -11.75 9.17 -8.75
N VAL A 88 -12.92 9.57 -9.28
CA VAL A 88 -14.16 9.67 -8.49
C VAL A 88 -15.18 8.68 -9.01
N VAL A 89 -15.70 7.83 -8.12
CA VAL A 89 -16.81 6.93 -8.48
C VAL A 89 -18.08 7.76 -8.66
N THR A 90 -18.61 7.78 -9.88
CA THR A 90 -19.87 8.49 -10.21
C THR A 90 -21.08 7.59 -10.13
N GLU A 91 -20.89 6.28 -10.32
CA GLU A 91 -21.92 5.28 -10.17
C GLU A 91 -21.35 4.03 -9.51
N PHE A 92 -21.86 3.73 -8.32
CA PHE A 92 -21.54 2.53 -7.56
C PHE A 92 -22.20 1.30 -8.19
N SER A 93 -21.45 0.19 -8.27
CA SER A 93 -21.97 -1.11 -8.73
C SER A 93 -22.93 -1.75 -7.71
N ILE A 94 -22.80 -1.41 -6.43
CA ILE A 94 -23.71 -1.86 -5.37
C ILE A 94 -24.60 -0.70 -4.91
N LYS A 95 -25.89 -0.78 -5.18
CA LYS A 95 -26.88 0.26 -4.87
C LYS A 95 -27.77 -0.10 -3.68
N GLU A 96 -28.04 -1.39 -3.49
CA GLU A 96 -28.89 -1.97 -2.44
C GLU A 96 -28.32 -3.28 -1.88
N ASP A 97 -28.80 -3.72 -0.71
CA ASP A 97 -28.31 -4.92 -0.01
C ASP A 97 -28.40 -6.21 -0.86
N SER A 98 -29.40 -6.32 -1.74
CA SER A 98 -29.58 -7.47 -2.64
C SER A 98 -28.52 -7.55 -3.75
N ASP A 99 -27.81 -6.46 -4.06
CA ASP A 99 -26.79 -6.48 -5.11
C ASP A 99 -25.56 -7.30 -4.71
N TRP A 100 -25.26 -7.41 -3.41
CA TRP A 100 -24.15 -8.23 -2.92
C TRP A 100 -24.28 -9.70 -3.33
N GLU A 101 -25.51 -10.23 -3.36
CA GLU A 101 -25.79 -11.62 -3.76
C GLU A 101 -25.71 -11.85 -5.27
N LYS A 102 -25.66 -10.76 -6.06
CA LYS A 102 -25.57 -10.81 -7.53
C LYS A 102 -24.12 -10.78 -8.01
N LEU A 103 -23.16 -10.53 -7.11
CA LEU A 103 -21.75 -10.49 -7.44
C LEU A 103 -21.28 -11.85 -7.99
N LYS A 104 -20.34 -11.76 -8.94
CA LYS A 104 -19.63 -12.91 -9.49
C LYS A 104 -18.14 -12.68 -9.35
N VAL A 105 -17.40 -13.78 -9.22
CA VAL A 105 -15.95 -13.74 -9.17
C VAL A 105 -15.43 -13.22 -10.51
N ASN A 106 -14.62 -12.16 -10.48
CA ASN A 106 -13.99 -11.64 -11.68
C ASN A 106 -12.67 -12.36 -11.94
N SER A 107 -12.38 -12.61 -13.22
CA SER A 107 -11.11 -13.20 -13.63
C SER A 107 -10.00 -12.16 -13.64
N ALA A 108 -8.86 -12.45 -13.03
CA ALA A 108 -7.67 -11.58 -13.10
C ALA A 108 -6.93 -11.65 -14.44
N LYS A 109 -7.54 -12.24 -15.47
CA LYS A 109 -7.00 -12.39 -16.84
C LYS A 109 -7.72 -11.55 -17.87
N GLU A 110 -8.75 -10.80 -17.46
CA GLU A 110 -9.43 -9.81 -18.27
C GLU A 110 -9.65 -8.51 -17.48
N GLY A 111 -10.05 -7.45 -18.17
CA GLY A 111 -10.43 -6.19 -17.55
C GLY A 111 -9.29 -5.47 -16.80
N ALA A 112 -9.67 -4.64 -15.85
CA ALA A 112 -8.75 -3.81 -15.07
C ALA A 112 -7.83 -4.66 -14.16
N LEU A 113 -8.31 -5.81 -13.69
CA LEU A 113 -7.49 -6.74 -12.93
C LEU A 113 -6.32 -7.30 -13.77
N ALA A 114 -6.56 -7.62 -15.05
CA ALA A 114 -5.50 -8.07 -15.95
C ALA A 114 -4.49 -6.97 -16.29
N ASP A 115 -4.94 -5.72 -16.40
CA ASP A 115 -4.04 -4.58 -16.59
C ASP A 115 -3.11 -4.41 -15.38
N ALA A 116 -3.63 -4.56 -14.16
CA ALA A 116 -2.80 -4.55 -12.95
C ALA A 116 -1.75 -5.69 -12.97
N VAL A 117 -2.15 -6.90 -13.36
CA VAL A 117 -1.23 -8.05 -13.50
C VAL A 117 -0.18 -7.82 -14.58
N LEU A 118 -0.55 -7.21 -15.71
CA LEU A 118 0.37 -6.86 -16.79
C LEU A 118 1.48 -5.92 -16.30
N ALA A 119 1.11 -4.87 -15.56
CA ALA A 119 2.09 -3.94 -14.99
C ALA A 119 3.07 -4.65 -14.04
N VAL A 120 2.57 -5.55 -13.19
CA VAL A 120 3.41 -6.38 -12.31
C VAL A 120 4.36 -7.24 -13.12
N LYS A 121 3.87 -7.91 -14.15
CA LYS A 121 4.69 -8.80 -14.99
C LYS A 121 5.87 -8.06 -15.62
N GLU A 122 5.62 -6.93 -16.28
CA GLU A 122 6.67 -6.18 -16.97
C GLU A 122 7.69 -5.60 -15.98
N LEU A 123 7.25 -5.13 -14.80
CA LEU A 123 8.14 -4.61 -13.76
C LEU A 123 8.95 -5.71 -13.07
N ALA A 124 8.33 -6.86 -12.78
CA ALA A 124 9.01 -8.02 -12.22
C ALA A 124 10.08 -8.56 -13.18
N GLU A 125 9.79 -8.62 -14.48
CA GLU A 125 10.77 -9.00 -15.50
C GLU A 125 11.95 -8.00 -15.54
N ARG A 126 11.67 -6.69 -15.49
CA ARG A 126 12.71 -5.66 -15.51
C ARG A 126 13.60 -5.66 -14.26
N PHE A 127 13.03 -5.83 -13.07
CA PHE A 127 13.75 -5.64 -11.80
C PHE A 127 14.16 -6.94 -11.10
N LYS A 128 14.00 -8.09 -11.77
CA LYS A 128 14.35 -9.40 -11.23
C LYS A 128 15.79 -9.43 -10.70
N GLY A 129 15.93 -9.69 -9.40
CA GLY A 129 17.25 -9.75 -8.73
C GLY A 129 17.91 -8.39 -8.50
N GLU A 130 17.21 -7.28 -8.75
CA GLU A 130 17.66 -5.92 -8.46
C GLU A 130 16.89 -5.33 -7.28
N ALA A 131 15.56 -5.28 -7.39
CA ALA A 131 14.67 -4.73 -6.38
C ALA A 131 13.39 -5.58 -6.26
N PRO A 132 12.84 -5.75 -5.04
CA PRO A 132 11.57 -6.46 -4.87
C PRO A 132 10.44 -5.70 -5.59
N VAL A 133 9.58 -6.41 -6.33
CA VAL A 133 8.39 -5.83 -6.96
C VAL A 133 7.15 -6.11 -6.15
N ILE A 134 6.58 -5.05 -5.57
CA ILE A 134 5.52 -5.12 -4.56
C ILE A 134 4.26 -4.40 -5.06
N PRO A 135 3.31 -5.10 -5.70
CA PRO A 135 2.02 -4.53 -6.06
C PRO A 135 1.11 -4.21 -4.88
N THR A 136 0.33 -3.14 -5.03
CA THR A 136 -0.73 -2.79 -4.09
C THR A 136 -1.96 -3.66 -4.30
N VAL A 137 -2.38 -4.36 -3.26
CA VAL A 137 -3.62 -5.14 -3.22
C VAL A 137 -4.50 -4.57 -2.11
N PHE A 138 -5.69 -4.11 -2.46
CA PHE A 138 -6.65 -3.64 -1.46
C PHE A 138 -7.30 -4.85 -0.78
N ASN A 139 -7.51 -4.74 0.54
CA ASN A 139 -8.23 -5.78 1.25
C ASN A 139 -9.72 -5.82 0.83
N PRO A 140 -10.41 -6.96 1.01
CA PRO A 140 -11.78 -7.14 0.54
C PRO A 140 -12.75 -6.04 1.01
N LEU A 141 -12.64 -5.60 2.28
CA LEU A 141 -13.49 -4.54 2.81
C LEU A 141 -13.25 -3.18 2.13
N THR A 142 -12.00 -2.85 1.81
CA THR A 142 -11.67 -1.63 1.05
C THR A 142 -12.29 -1.67 -0.34
N THR A 143 -12.26 -2.82 -1.02
CA THR A 143 -12.93 -2.98 -2.31
C THR A 143 -14.44 -2.85 -2.15
N ALA A 144 -15.06 -3.45 -1.13
CA ALA A 144 -16.49 -3.37 -0.88
C ALA A 144 -16.98 -1.92 -0.65
N ILE A 145 -16.29 -1.11 0.17
CA ILE A 145 -16.68 0.29 0.35
C ILE A 145 -16.51 1.11 -0.92
N LYS A 146 -15.49 0.83 -1.75
CA LYS A 146 -15.33 1.48 -3.06
C LYS A 146 -16.45 1.11 -4.04
N MET A 147 -17.13 -0.02 -3.86
CA MET A 147 -18.25 -0.45 -4.70
C MET A 147 -19.61 0.11 -4.27
N SER A 148 -19.76 0.61 -3.04
CA SER A 148 -21.06 1.07 -2.50
C SER A 148 -21.03 2.44 -1.81
N GLY A 149 -19.85 2.99 -1.55
CA GLY A 149 -19.65 4.12 -0.65
C GLY A 149 -20.06 3.76 0.78
N ASP A 150 -20.41 4.78 1.58
CA ASP A 150 -20.79 4.61 2.99
C ASP A 150 -22.06 3.76 3.19
N LYS A 151 -22.87 3.53 2.14
CA LYS A 151 -24.00 2.59 2.19
C LYS A 151 -23.58 1.18 2.54
N MET A 152 -22.32 0.81 2.27
CA MET A 152 -21.74 -0.48 2.64
C MET A 152 -22.00 -0.80 4.13
N PHE A 153 -21.77 0.15 5.04
CA PHE A 153 -21.97 -0.07 6.48
C PHE A 153 -23.44 -0.35 6.83
N VAL A 154 -24.37 0.32 6.14
CA VAL A 154 -25.82 0.07 6.31
C VAL A 154 -26.17 -1.33 5.83
N HIS A 155 -25.68 -1.73 4.65
CA HIS A 155 -25.94 -3.04 4.08
C HIS A 155 -25.37 -4.15 4.97
N MET A 156 -24.13 -3.98 5.46
CA MET A 156 -23.42 -4.90 6.35
C MET A 156 -24.18 -5.13 7.66
N ARG A 157 -24.70 -4.06 8.28
CA ARG A 157 -25.42 -4.15 9.58
C ARG A 157 -26.86 -4.62 9.44
N ARG A 158 -27.56 -4.18 8.38
CA ARG A 158 -28.98 -4.51 8.15
C ARG A 158 -29.18 -5.90 7.55
N SER A 159 -28.29 -6.32 6.66
CA SER A 159 -28.37 -7.57 5.91
C SER A 159 -27.02 -8.31 5.94
N PRO A 160 -26.53 -8.72 7.12
CA PRO A 160 -25.18 -9.27 7.28
C PRO A 160 -24.93 -10.52 6.43
N ASP A 161 -25.94 -11.38 6.25
CA ASP A 161 -25.79 -12.61 5.44
C ASP A 161 -25.64 -12.31 3.95
N LYS A 162 -26.34 -11.27 3.46
CA LYS A 162 -26.17 -10.82 2.06
C LYS A 162 -24.81 -10.20 1.85
N PHE A 163 -24.36 -9.39 2.79
CA PHE A 163 -23.04 -8.78 2.75
C PHE A 163 -21.93 -9.85 2.79
N LYS A 164 -22.05 -10.87 3.66
CA LYS A 164 -21.12 -12.00 3.74
C LYS A 164 -20.93 -12.71 2.39
N LYS A 165 -22.02 -13.01 1.68
CA LYS A 165 -21.95 -13.59 0.32
C LYS A 165 -21.20 -12.68 -0.65
N GLY A 166 -21.43 -11.37 -0.59
CA GLY A 166 -20.73 -10.42 -1.45
C GLY A 166 -19.23 -10.32 -1.15
N ILE A 167 -18.86 -10.22 0.13
CA ILE A 167 -17.45 -10.11 0.54
C ILE A 167 -16.69 -11.42 0.30
N GLU A 168 -17.34 -12.59 0.36
CA GLU A 168 -16.78 -13.87 -0.07
C GLU A 168 -16.38 -13.84 -1.56
N VAL A 169 -17.26 -13.36 -2.44
CA VAL A 169 -16.98 -13.22 -3.87
C VAL A 169 -15.84 -12.23 -4.15
N ILE A 170 -15.80 -11.11 -3.43
CA ILE A 170 -14.71 -10.13 -3.52
C ILE A 170 -13.40 -10.79 -3.07
N THR A 171 -13.43 -11.57 -2.00
CA THR A 171 -12.24 -12.28 -1.47
C THR A 171 -11.72 -13.30 -2.46
N GLU A 172 -12.59 -14.12 -3.06
CA GLU A 172 -12.20 -15.09 -4.09
C GLU A 172 -11.58 -14.39 -5.32
N THR A 173 -12.13 -13.25 -5.71
CA THR A 173 -11.56 -12.41 -6.79
C THR A 173 -10.17 -11.90 -6.43
N THR A 174 -9.99 -11.37 -5.21
CA THR A 174 -8.69 -10.88 -4.73
C THR A 174 -7.66 -12.00 -4.62
N ILE A 175 -8.05 -13.21 -4.17
CA ILE A 175 -7.18 -14.39 -4.18
C ILE A 175 -6.76 -14.74 -5.62
N GLY A 176 -7.71 -14.71 -6.57
CA GLY A 176 -7.43 -14.91 -7.99
C GLY A 176 -6.43 -13.89 -8.54
N LEU A 177 -6.59 -12.61 -8.17
CA LEU A 177 -5.65 -11.55 -8.53
C LEU A 177 -4.25 -11.81 -7.99
N VAL A 178 -4.14 -12.09 -6.69
CA VAL A 178 -2.86 -12.37 -6.03
C VAL A 178 -2.16 -13.57 -6.67
N LYS A 179 -2.89 -14.64 -6.99
CA LYS A 179 -2.35 -15.80 -7.72
C LYS A 179 -1.70 -15.42 -9.04
N GLU A 180 -2.36 -14.58 -9.84
CA GLU A 180 -1.80 -14.14 -11.12
C GLU A 180 -0.64 -13.16 -10.94
N MET A 181 -0.65 -12.29 -9.91
CA MET A 181 0.49 -11.43 -9.57
C MET A 181 1.73 -12.23 -9.13
N ILE A 182 1.56 -13.28 -8.34
CA ILE A 182 2.66 -14.20 -7.95
C ILE A 182 3.23 -14.88 -9.20
N LYS A 183 2.37 -15.41 -10.08
CA LYS A 183 2.81 -16.02 -11.35
C LYS A 183 3.53 -15.02 -12.26
N ALA A 184 3.13 -13.76 -12.22
CA ALA A 184 3.77 -12.66 -12.94
C ALA A 184 5.14 -12.27 -12.36
N GLY A 185 5.50 -12.76 -11.17
CA GLY A 185 6.81 -12.55 -10.56
C GLY A 185 6.85 -11.55 -9.41
N ALA A 186 5.71 -11.22 -8.80
CA ALA A 186 5.69 -10.37 -7.61
C ALA A 186 6.48 -11.02 -6.45
N ASP A 187 7.32 -10.22 -5.78
CA ASP A 187 8.13 -10.65 -4.63
C ASP A 187 7.35 -10.63 -3.30
N GLY A 188 6.16 -10.02 -3.33
CA GLY A 188 5.19 -9.92 -2.26
C GLY A 188 4.11 -8.91 -2.60
N ILE A 189 3.25 -8.56 -1.64
CA ILE A 189 2.18 -7.58 -1.83
C ILE A 189 2.23 -6.48 -0.79
N PHE A 190 1.80 -5.28 -1.19
CA PHE A 190 1.46 -4.20 -0.27
C PHE A 190 -0.05 -4.27 -0.01
N PHE A 191 -0.41 -4.97 1.06
CA PHE A 191 -1.79 -5.26 1.43
C PHE A 191 -2.37 -4.07 2.21
N ALA A 192 -3.27 -3.33 1.57
CA ALA A 192 -3.79 -2.07 2.08
C ALA A 192 -5.21 -2.21 2.65
N SER A 193 -5.38 -1.90 3.93
CA SER A 193 -6.69 -1.80 4.59
C SER A 193 -7.04 -0.35 4.87
N GLN A 194 -8.18 0.12 4.36
CA GLN A 194 -8.72 1.46 4.60
C GLN A 194 -9.81 1.50 5.67
N LEU A 195 -10.23 0.34 6.17
CA LEU A 195 -11.32 0.22 7.16
C LEU A 195 -10.88 -0.43 8.47
N GLY A 196 -9.63 -0.87 8.60
CA GLY A 196 -9.05 -1.35 9.86
C GLY A 196 -8.68 -0.22 10.81
N THR A 197 -9.62 0.69 11.06
CA THR A 197 -9.42 1.93 11.83
C THR A 197 -10.67 2.21 12.68
N TYR A 198 -10.47 2.67 13.92
CA TYR A 198 -11.52 2.81 14.93
C TYR A 198 -12.59 3.85 14.56
N ASP A 199 -12.27 4.82 13.70
CA ASP A 199 -13.21 5.86 13.23
C ASP A 199 -14.22 5.34 12.20
N ARG A 200 -14.05 4.11 11.70
CA ARG A 200 -14.93 3.52 10.67
C ARG A 200 -15.81 2.39 11.17
N MET A 201 -15.29 1.52 12.03
CA MET A 201 -16.02 0.37 12.55
C MET A 201 -15.42 -0.14 13.86
N SER A 202 -16.17 -0.98 14.59
CA SER A 202 -15.65 -1.60 15.81
C SER A 202 -14.69 -2.75 15.50
N VAL A 203 -13.89 -3.16 16.51
CA VAL A 203 -13.00 -4.32 16.41
C VAL A 203 -13.79 -5.60 16.17
N GLU A 204 -14.97 -5.75 16.78
CA GLU A 204 -15.86 -6.90 16.61
C GLU A 204 -16.41 -6.96 15.18
N GLU A 205 -16.80 -5.82 14.61
CA GLU A 205 -17.21 -5.74 13.21
C GLU A 205 -16.03 -6.12 12.29
N TYR A 206 -14.82 -5.62 12.55
CA TYR A 206 -13.65 -5.95 11.74
C TYR A 206 -13.26 -7.43 11.87
N LYS A 207 -13.36 -8.02 13.07
CA LYS A 207 -13.14 -9.46 13.30
C LYS A 207 -14.16 -10.33 12.57
N LEU A 208 -15.38 -9.84 12.35
CA LEU A 208 -16.43 -10.58 11.65
C LEU A 208 -16.37 -10.42 10.13
N PHE A 209 -16.13 -9.20 9.65
CA PHE A 209 -16.28 -8.83 8.23
C PHE A 209 -14.99 -8.47 7.52
N GLY A 210 -13.88 -8.30 8.24
CA GLY A 210 -12.56 -7.96 7.69
C GLY A 210 -11.57 -9.11 7.84
N ARG A 211 -11.16 -9.37 9.08
CA ARG A 211 -10.04 -10.27 9.41
C ARG A 211 -10.10 -11.66 8.76
N PRO A 212 -11.24 -12.38 8.72
CA PRO A 212 -11.29 -13.70 8.09
C PRO A 212 -10.95 -13.64 6.60
N TYR A 213 -11.45 -12.60 5.92
CA TYR A 213 -11.27 -12.39 4.49
C TYR A 213 -9.87 -11.86 4.16
N ASP A 214 -9.32 -10.99 5.01
CA ASP A 214 -7.94 -10.55 4.93
C ASP A 214 -6.97 -11.73 5.04
N LEU A 215 -7.16 -12.60 6.04
CA LEU A 215 -6.32 -13.78 6.26
C LEU A 215 -6.42 -14.79 5.12
N ALA A 216 -7.59 -14.98 4.52
CA ALA A 216 -7.74 -15.85 3.34
C ALA A 216 -6.91 -15.35 2.15
N VAL A 217 -6.81 -14.03 1.95
CA VAL A 217 -5.93 -13.44 0.93
C VAL A 217 -4.45 -13.61 1.31
N LEU A 218 -4.10 -13.38 2.58
CA LEU A 218 -2.71 -13.48 3.04
C LEU A 218 -2.18 -14.91 3.08
N GLU A 219 -3.03 -15.90 3.32
CA GLU A 219 -2.69 -17.32 3.21
C GLU A 219 -2.23 -17.67 1.78
N GLU A 220 -2.78 -17.00 0.76
CA GLU A 220 -2.36 -17.23 -0.63
C GLU A 220 -0.91 -16.79 -0.88
N VAL A 221 -0.42 -15.72 -0.24
CA VAL A 221 0.96 -15.24 -0.42
C VAL A 221 1.96 -15.96 0.50
N GLN A 222 1.48 -16.52 1.62
CA GLN A 222 2.33 -17.14 2.64
C GLN A 222 3.16 -18.30 2.05
N GLY A 223 4.49 -18.20 2.19
CA GLY A 223 5.44 -19.20 1.67
C GLY A 223 5.60 -19.20 0.14
N LYS A 224 4.87 -18.36 -0.60
CA LYS A 224 5.00 -18.19 -2.05
C LYS A 224 5.71 -16.89 -2.43
N THR A 225 5.62 -15.89 -1.56
CA THR A 225 6.35 -14.62 -1.67
C THR A 225 7.15 -14.38 -0.39
N TRP A 226 8.18 -13.53 -0.47
CA TRP A 226 9.15 -13.37 0.61
C TRP A 226 9.11 -11.99 1.28
N PHE A 227 8.44 -10.99 0.68
CA PHE A 227 8.35 -9.65 1.26
C PHE A 227 6.96 -9.03 1.14
N ASN A 228 6.06 -9.37 2.07
CA ASN A 228 4.71 -8.80 2.14
C ASN A 228 4.64 -7.67 3.18
N ILE A 229 3.83 -6.65 2.89
CA ILE A 229 3.72 -5.42 3.67
C ILE A 229 2.26 -5.19 4.03
N MET A 230 1.95 -5.01 5.32
CA MET A 230 0.63 -4.56 5.77
C MET A 230 0.62 -3.04 5.87
N HIS A 231 -0.29 -2.38 5.15
CA HIS A 231 -0.52 -0.95 5.23
C HIS A 231 -1.84 -0.63 5.92
N MET A 232 -1.73 0.03 7.07
CA MET A 232 -2.83 0.39 7.94
C MET A 232 -3.23 1.84 7.65
N HIS A 233 -4.17 2.03 6.74
CA HIS A 233 -4.68 3.36 6.42
C HIS A 233 -5.75 3.79 7.42
N GLY A 234 -5.64 5.03 7.91
CA GLY A 234 -6.61 5.62 8.83
C GLY A 234 -5.92 6.49 9.88
N MET A 235 -6.73 7.31 10.56
CA MET A 235 -6.25 8.22 11.62
C MET A 235 -6.27 7.59 13.01
N ALA A 236 -6.90 6.41 13.15
CA ALA A 236 -6.97 5.64 14.39
C ALA A 236 -6.83 4.15 14.06
N PRO A 237 -5.69 3.69 13.49
CA PRO A 237 -5.57 2.32 13.02
C PRO A 237 -5.75 1.31 14.16
N MET A 238 -6.42 0.18 13.88
CA MET A 238 -6.51 -0.98 14.77
C MET A 238 -5.17 -1.74 14.80
N PHE A 239 -4.10 -1.05 15.19
CA PHE A 239 -2.72 -1.48 15.02
C PHE A 239 -2.47 -2.88 15.60
N GLU A 240 -2.88 -3.11 16.85
CA GLU A 240 -2.69 -4.40 17.53
C GLU A 240 -3.34 -5.57 16.78
N LEU A 241 -4.49 -5.34 16.12
CA LEU A 241 -5.16 -6.38 15.36
C LEU A 241 -4.45 -6.65 14.03
N LEU A 242 -4.02 -5.60 13.35
CA LEU A 242 -3.46 -5.66 11.99
C LEU A 242 -1.97 -6.04 11.98
N GLU A 243 -1.23 -5.72 13.04
CA GLU A 243 0.18 -6.09 13.14
C GLU A 243 0.33 -7.62 13.23
N GLU A 244 -0.62 -8.33 13.83
CA GLU A 244 -0.63 -9.80 13.94
C GLU A 244 -0.65 -10.54 12.59
N TYR A 245 -0.91 -9.83 11.48
CA TYR A 245 -1.01 -10.46 10.15
C TYR A 245 0.33 -11.07 9.71
N PRO A 246 0.31 -12.21 8.98
CA PRO A 246 1.51 -12.98 8.63
C PRO A 246 2.31 -12.32 7.48
N VAL A 247 2.77 -11.09 7.69
CA VAL A 247 3.54 -10.28 6.75
C VAL A 247 4.92 -9.95 7.32
N GLN A 248 5.81 -9.49 6.46
CA GLN A 248 7.20 -9.21 6.81
C GLN A 248 7.42 -7.76 7.27
N ALA A 249 6.57 -6.84 6.82
CA ALA A 249 6.68 -5.42 7.17
C ALA A 249 5.32 -4.78 7.46
N ILE A 250 5.34 -3.71 8.24
CA ILE A 250 4.17 -2.90 8.61
C ILE A 250 4.41 -1.43 8.30
N ASN A 251 3.36 -0.76 7.83
CA ASN A 251 3.35 0.66 7.47
C ASN A 251 2.04 1.30 7.92
N TRP A 252 2.11 2.49 8.51
CA TRP A 252 0.97 3.27 8.95
C TRP A 252 1.35 4.76 9.01
N HIS A 253 0.38 5.62 9.27
CA HIS A 253 0.56 7.08 9.35
C HIS A 253 1.27 7.54 10.64
N ASP A 254 2.46 7.03 10.94
CA ASP A 254 3.18 7.24 12.21
C ASP A 254 3.41 8.72 12.59
N ARG A 255 3.53 9.59 11.57
CA ARG A 255 3.67 11.04 11.74
C ARG A 255 2.34 11.78 11.95
N LEU A 256 1.21 11.19 11.60
CA LEU A 256 -0.11 11.82 11.67
C LEU A 256 -1.01 11.24 12.77
N VAL A 257 -0.63 10.12 13.37
CA VAL A 257 -1.40 9.45 14.43
C VAL A 257 -0.60 9.35 15.74
N ASP A 258 -1.29 8.93 16.80
CA ASP A 258 -0.73 8.80 18.15
C ASP A 258 0.17 7.57 18.33
N ILE A 259 0.28 6.70 17.33
CA ILE A 259 1.14 5.52 17.37
C ILE A 259 2.47 5.86 16.70
N LYS A 260 3.51 6.10 17.49
CA LYS A 260 4.87 6.39 16.99
C LYS A 260 5.60 5.12 16.59
N LEU A 261 6.72 5.25 15.87
CA LEU A 261 7.50 4.09 15.43
C LEU A 261 7.98 3.25 16.60
N LYS A 262 8.40 3.88 17.71
CA LYS A 262 8.79 3.19 18.95
C LYS A 262 7.66 2.34 19.55
N ASP A 263 6.42 2.83 19.47
CA ASP A 263 5.24 2.14 20.01
C ASP A 263 4.90 0.92 19.14
N GLY A 264 4.99 1.08 17.82
CA GLY A 264 4.84 -0.02 16.88
C GLY A 264 5.96 -1.05 17.00
N ARG A 265 7.20 -0.60 17.23
CA ARG A 265 8.35 -1.49 17.46
C ARG A 265 8.20 -2.30 18.74
N ALA A 266 7.69 -1.72 19.81
CA ALA A 266 7.45 -2.44 21.07
C ALA A 266 6.38 -3.56 20.95
N LYS A 267 5.54 -3.52 19.91
CA LYS A 267 4.43 -4.47 19.70
C LYS A 267 4.70 -5.51 18.62
N SER A 268 5.67 -5.29 17.73
CA SER A 268 5.93 -6.17 16.60
C SER A 268 7.42 -6.37 16.42
N ASP A 269 7.84 -7.48 15.82
CA ASP A 269 9.23 -7.72 15.38
C ASP A 269 9.39 -7.57 13.85
N LYS A 270 8.37 -7.07 13.15
CA LYS A 270 8.37 -6.92 11.68
C LYS A 270 9.25 -5.76 11.22
N ILE A 271 9.61 -5.68 9.94
CA ILE A 271 10.24 -4.46 9.42
C ILE A 271 9.24 -3.31 9.53
N ILE A 272 9.67 -2.18 10.05
CA ILE A 272 8.85 -0.97 10.12
C ILE A 272 9.12 -0.12 8.88
N ILE A 273 8.06 0.40 8.26
CA ILE A 273 8.15 1.36 7.16
C ILE A 273 7.41 2.62 7.59
N GLY A 274 8.13 3.74 7.71
CA GLY A 274 7.57 5.00 8.19
C GLY A 274 8.65 6.04 8.49
N GLY A 275 8.27 7.10 9.21
CA GLY A 275 9.21 8.10 9.72
C GLY A 275 9.39 9.34 8.85
N VAL A 276 8.80 9.39 7.66
CA VAL A 276 8.81 10.58 6.78
C VAL A 276 7.42 11.21 6.76
N ASP A 277 7.30 12.48 7.13
CA ASP A 277 6.04 13.22 6.98
C ASP A 277 5.87 13.68 5.53
N GLU A 278 5.01 12.99 4.79
CA GLU A 278 4.73 13.28 3.39
C GLU A 278 3.86 14.53 3.15
N ILE A 279 3.19 15.05 4.17
CA ILE A 279 2.21 16.14 4.03
C ILE A 279 2.83 17.50 4.33
N ASN A 280 3.76 17.59 5.29
CA ASN A 280 4.35 18.88 5.67
C ASN A 280 5.85 18.93 5.36
N THR A 281 6.64 18.13 6.07
CA THR A 281 8.11 18.23 6.00
C THR A 281 8.65 17.88 4.62
N LEU A 282 8.15 16.81 3.99
CA LEU A 282 8.59 16.46 2.64
C LEU A 282 8.18 17.51 1.60
N VAL A 283 7.03 18.16 1.77
CA VAL A 283 6.53 19.19 0.84
C VAL A 283 7.39 20.46 0.94
N ASN A 284 7.48 21.05 2.14
CA ASN A 284 7.97 22.41 2.33
C ASN A 284 9.08 22.56 3.38
N GLY A 285 9.46 21.49 4.09
CA GLY A 285 10.46 21.57 5.14
C GLY A 285 11.88 21.91 4.64
N SER A 286 12.73 22.41 5.51
CA SER A 286 14.16 22.58 5.23
C SER A 286 14.88 21.22 5.14
N GLU A 287 16.09 21.21 4.58
CA GLU A 287 16.93 20.01 4.60
C GLU A 287 17.25 19.54 6.03
N GLU A 288 17.38 20.49 6.97
CA GLU A 288 17.60 20.22 8.39
C GLU A 288 16.36 19.53 9.01
N GLU A 289 15.15 20.03 8.74
CA GLU A 289 13.92 19.42 9.23
C GLU A 289 13.70 18.00 8.66
N ILE A 290 14.06 17.77 7.38
CA ILE A 290 14.05 16.42 6.80
C ILE A 290 15.07 15.52 7.50
N ARG A 291 16.28 16.02 7.74
CA ARG A 291 17.35 15.29 8.42
C ARG A 291 16.95 14.90 9.83
N ASP A 292 16.37 15.82 10.59
CA ASP A 292 15.92 15.59 11.95
C ASP A 292 14.82 14.51 12.01
N GLN A 293 13.85 14.53 11.09
CA GLN A 293 12.85 13.46 11.00
C GLN A 293 13.45 12.09 10.68
N ILE A 294 14.45 12.05 9.80
CA ILE A 294 15.14 10.81 9.47
C ILE A 294 15.90 10.28 10.68
N LEU A 295 16.63 11.14 11.40
CA LEU A 295 17.38 10.75 12.61
C LEU A 295 16.45 10.29 13.73
N ASP A 296 15.37 11.04 14.00
CA ASP A 296 14.36 10.65 14.99
C ASP A 296 13.72 9.29 14.63
N ALA A 297 13.44 9.02 13.35
CA ALA A 297 12.91 7.72 12.95
C ALA A 297 13.90 6.57 13.21
N ILE A 298 15.19 6.80 12.96
CA ILE A 298 16.28 5.84 13.22
C ILE A 298 16.41 5.58 14.73
N GLU A 299 16.37 6.63 15.55
CA GLU A 299 16.43 6.53 17.02
C GLU A 299 15.24 5.77 17.60
N GLN A 300 14.03 5.95 17.05
CA GLN A 300 12.86 5.20 17.51
C GLN A 300 12.90 3.70 17.17
N VAL A 301 13.77 3.27 16.25
CA VAL A 301 13.89 1.88 15.77
C VAL A 301 15.36 1.42 15.88
N GLU A 302 15.86 1.37 17.12
CA GLU A 302 17.28 1.11 17.47
C GLU A 302 17.83 -0.25 16.95
N ASP A 303 16.94 -1.22 16.70
CA ASP A 303 17.30 -2.51 16.11
C ASP A 303 17.71 -2.39 14.63
N GLY A 304 17.43 -1.23 14.00
CA GLY A 304 17.76 -0.91 12.61
C GLY A 304 16.83 -1.58 11.59
N ARG A 305 15.75 -2.26 12.00
CA ARG A 305 14.80 -2.94 11.10
C ARG A 305 13.77 -1.95 10.55
N LEU A 306 14.28 -0.89 9.92
CA LEU A 306 13.55 0.26 9.44
C LEU A 306 13.79 0.47 7.94
N ILE A 307 12.72 0.79 7.22
CA ILE A 307 12.75 1.41 5.90
C ILE A 307 12.10 2.78 6.06
N LEU A 308 12.85 3.84 5.85
CA LEU A 308 12.30 5.21 5.84
C LEU A 308 11.26 5.30 4.74
N GLY A 309 10.06 5.76 5.08
CA GLY A 309 8.97 5.87 4.14
C GLY A 309 7.86 6.78 4.63
N PRO A 310 6.99 7.20 3.73
CA PRO A 310 5.79 7.96 4.09
C PRO A 310 4.79 7.10 4.86
N GLY A 311 3.89 7.76 5.58
CA GLY A 311 2.75 7.11 6.22
C GLY A 311 1.73 6.57 5.21
N CYS A 312 1.60 7.26 4.08
CA CYS A 312 0.76 6.93 2.93
C CYS A 312 1.52 7.10 1.60
N CYS A 313 0.85 7.38 0.49
CA CYS A 313 1.52 7.84 -0.73
C CYS A 313 1.97 9.30 -0.59
N VAL A 314 3.11 9.63 -1.19
CA VAL A 314 3.55 11.02 -1.31
C VAL A 314 2.56 11.81 -2.18
N PRO A 315 2.09 12.98 -1.72
CA PRO A 315 1.19 13.85 -2.48
C PRO A 315 1.74 14.23 -3.86
N LEU A 316 0.84 14.44 -4.83
CA LEU A 316 1.22 14.65 -6.23
C LEU A 316 1.97 15.97 -6.45
N ASN A 317 1.69 16.98 -5.62
CA ASN A 317 2.31 18.30 -5.65
C ASN A 317 3.76 18.30 -5.10
N VAL A 318 4.21 17.24 -4.42
CA VAL A 318 5.59 17.10 -4.01
C VAL A 318 6.47 16.88 -5.23
N ALA A 319 7.36 17.83 -5.46
CA ALA A 319 8.31 17.80 -6.55
C ALA A 319 9.39 16.71 -6.30
N GLU A 320 9.86 16.10 -7.38
CA GLU A 320 10.78 14.96 -7.32
C GLU A 320 12.18 15.34 -6.75
N ASP A 321 12.55 16.63 -6.80
CA ASP A 321 13.76 17.18 -6.14
C ASP A 321 13.72 17.03 -4.61
N ARG A 322 12.53 17.17 -4.01
CA ARG A 322 12.32 16.92 -2.57
C ARG A 322 12.60 15.47 -2.18
N LEU A 323 12.24 14.53 -3.06
CA LEU A 323 12.54 13.11 -2.87
C LEU A 323 14.04 12.84 -2.98
N GLU A 324 14.72 13.54 -3.89
CA GLU A 324 16.16 13.47 -4.09
C GLU A 324 16.92 13.99 -2.86
N ILE A 325 16.49 15.13 -2.29
CA ILE A 325 17.02 15.68 -1.04
C ILE A 325 16.91 14.65 0.09
N ALA A 326 15.71 14.10 0.34
CA ALA A 326 15.50 13.11 1.40
C ALA A 326 16.36 11.85 1.18
N LYS A 327 16.48 11.37 -0.06
CA LYS A 327 17.34 10.23 -0.43
C LYS A 327 18.82 10.51 -0.17
N ASN A 328 19.30 11.70 -0.54
CA ASN A 328 20.70 12.10 -0.34
C ASN A 328 21.04 12.22 1.15
N ILE A 329 20.14 12.84 1.93
CA ILE A 329 20.28 12.94 3.39
C ILE A 329 20.33 11.54 4.01
N ALA A 330 19.37 10.67 3.71
CA ALA A 330 19.36 9.30 4.23
C ALA A 330 20.66 8.56 3.87
N SER A 331 21.15 8.70 2.64
CA SER A 331 22.37 8.03 2.17
C SER A 331 23.65 8.59 2.82
N SER A 332 23.62 9.82 3.35
CA SER A 332 24.73 10.45 4.07
C SER A 332 24.87 10.02 5.54
N ILE A 333 23.87 9.32 6.07
CA ILE A 333 23.85 8.87 7.47
C ILE A 333 24.44 7.46 7.54
N GLU A 334 25.59 7.34 8.19
CA GLU A 334 26.19 6.05 8.52
C GLU A 334 25.54 5.50 9.80
N LEU A 335 25.01 4.27 9.74
CA LEU A 335 24.33 3.66 10.90
C LEU A 335 25.30 3.01 11.88
N TYR A 336 26.55 2.76 11.49
CA TYR A 336 27.58 2.20 12.39
C TYR A 336 28.16 3.22 13.36
N SER A 337 27.95 4.52 13.13
CA SER A 337 28.43 5.62 14.00
C SER A 337 27.39 6.07 15.03
N ILE A 338 26.20 5.46 15.06
CA ILE A 338 25.06 5.80 15.93
C ILE A 338 24.88 4.74 17.05
N GLY A 339 25.88 3.88 17.29
CA GLY A 339 25.81 2.76 18.24
C GLY A 339 26.85 2.81 19.35
#